data_AF-A0A959YPP5-F1
#
_entry.id   AF-A0A959YPP5-F1
#
_cell.length_a   1.000
_cell.length_b   1.000
_cell.length_c   1.000
_cell.angle_alpha   90.00
_cell.angle_beta   90.00
_cell.angle_gamma   90.00
#
_symmetry.space_group_name_H-M   'P 1'
#
loop_
_entity.id
_entity.type
_entity.pdbx_description
1 polymer ?
#
loop_
_entity_poly.entity_id
_entity_poly.type
_entity_poly.pdbx_seq_one_letter_code
_entity_poly.pdbx_strand_id
1 'polypeptide(L)'
;MNDSINHTDSILKMYASRKNITEKYRRIALALELGDFTTSSNLFAEIESNYELNEAFQPEHDNFKDFATFKENISNEDKSYLELNENELNTLRQIAANNTGLSSTLAQNILCFAYAECDNGATGGEYRKKARRVYTDKIIENPLMESQVSLSPNPANTQIQINLHKVPREQVRIEVYDLLGKSVMNRLL
;
A
#
# COMPACT_ATOMS: atom_id res chain seq x y z
N MET A 1 -16.39 15.72 -18.54
CA MET A 1 -15.81 15.55 -17.20
C MET A 1 -15.15 14.20 -17.17
N ASN A 2 -13.82 14.15 -17.32
CA ASN A 2 -13.05 12.91 -17.25
C ASN A 2 -11.92 13.18 -16.26
N ASP A 3 -12.28 13.21 -14.98
CA ASP A 3 -11.33 13.36 -13.89
C ASP A 3 -10.81 11.97 -13.54
N SER A 4 -9.82 11.51 -14.32
CA SER A 4 -9.10 10.27 -14.05
C SER A 4 -7.72 10.65 -13.53
N ILE A 5 -7.62 10.94 -12.23
CA ILE A 5 -6.32 11.11 -11.59
C ILE A 5 -5.73 9.71 -11.36
N ASN A 6 -4.86 9.27 -12.26
CA ASN A 6 -4.12 8.02 -12.11
C ASN A 6 -3.03 8.21 -11.04
N HIS A 7 -3.36 7.89 -9.78
CA HIS A 7 -2.45 7.99 -8.64
C HIS A 7 -1.52 6.78 -8.46
N THR A 8 -1.54 5.82 -9.39
CA THR A 8 -0.78 4.57 -9.29
C THR A 8 0.73 4.84 -9.12
N ASP A 9 1.26 5.85 -9.80
CA ASP A 9 2.67 6.26 -9.68
C ASP A 9 3.03 6.75 -8.29
N SER A 10 2.14 7.48 -7.61
CA SER A 10 2.35 7.96 -6.26
C SER A 10 2.35 6.81 -5.25
N ILE A 11 1.46 5.83 -5.44
CA ILE A 11 1.36 4.63 -4.59
C ILE A 11 2.59 3.73 -4.79
N LEU A 12 3.01 3.50 -6.03
CA LEU A 12 4.22 2.74 -6.34
C LEU A 12 5.47 3.36 -5.72
N LYS A 13 5.63 4.69 -5.82
CA LYS A 13 6.75 5.41 -5.20
C LYS A 13 6.71 5.31 -3.67
N MET A 14 5.52 5.41 -3.06
CA MET A 14 5.37 5.24 -1.61
C MET A 14 5.82 3.85 -1.17
N TYR A 15 5.36 2.79 -1.84
CA TYR A 15 5.79 1.42 -1.50
C TYR A 15 7.29 1.20 -1.75
N ALA A 16 7.83 1.73 -2.85
CA ALA A 16 9.26 1.60 -3.16
C ALA A 16 10.17 2.31 -2.15
N SER A 17 9.70 3.39 -1.49
CA SER A 17 10.47 4.08 -0.45
C SER A 17 10.72 3.23 0.80
N ARG A 18 9.88 2.20 1.03
CA ARG A 18 9.95 1.32 2.20
C ARG A 18 10.58 -0.02 1.82
N LYS A 19 11.82 -0.24 2.26
CA LYS A 19 12.62 -1.42 1.90
C LYS A 19 12.33 -2.65 2.77
N ASN A 20 11.07 -3.07 2.87
CA ASN A 20 10.69 -4.29 3.60
C ASN A 20 9.89 -5.27 2.73
N ILE A 21 9.87 -6.54 3.12
CA ILE A 21 9.24 -7.63 2.36
C ILE A 21 7.72 -7.42 2.18
N THR A 22 7.03 -6.89 3.20
CA THR A 22 5.58 -6.64 3.16
C THR A 22 5.21 -5.63 2.09
N GLU A 23 5.98 -4.55 1.93
CA GLU A 23 5.73 -3.53 0.92
C GLU A 23 6.09 -4.07 -0.49
N LYS A 24 7.03 -5.02 -0.60
CA LYS A 24 7.25 -5.75 -1.86
C LYS A 24 6.04 -6.60 -2.25
N TYR A 25 5.42 -7.32 -1.31
CA TYR A 25 4.18 -8.05 -1.58
C TYR A 25 3.03 -7.14 -2.03
N ARG A 26 2.92 -5.92 -1.47
CA ARG A 26 1.93 -4.95 -1.96
C ARG A 26 2.20 -4.44 -3.36
N ARG A 27 3.48 -4.28 -3.73
CA ARG A 27 3.86 -3.94 -5.12
C ARG A 27 3.55 -5.08 -6.08
N ILE A 28 3.76 -6.32 -5.66
CA ILE A 28 3.36 -7.52 -6.40
C ILE A 28 1.84 -7.51 -6.60
N ALA A 29 1.06 -7.34 -5.54
CA ALA A 29 -0.41 -7.25 -5.62
C ALA A 29 -0.86 -6.18 -6.63
N LEU A 30 -0.26 -4.99 -6.58
CA LEU A 30 -0.57 -3.92 -7.51
C LEU A 30 -0.18 -4.25 -8.96
N ALA A 31 1.00 -4.82 -9.18
CA ALA A 31 1.41 -5.26 -10.52
C ALA A 31 0.43 -6.30 -11.10
N LEU A 32 -0.01 -7.23 -10.26
CA LEU A 32 -1.02 -8.24 -10.59
C LEU A 32 -2.41 -7.64 -10.88
N GLU A 33 -2.81 -6.51 -10.27
CA GLU A 33 -4.05 -5.81 -10.64
C GLU A 33 -3.92 -5.07 -11.98
N LEU A 34 -2.71 -4.66 -12.34
CA LEU A 34 -2.42 -3.95 -13.59
C LEU A 34 -2.17 -4.93 -14.77
N GLY A 35 -2.19 -6.24 -14.53
CA GLY A 35 -1.85 -7.26 -15.53
C GLY A 35 -0.35 -7.30 -15.89
N ASP A 36 0.51 -6.65 -15.10
CA ASP A 36 1.95 -6.66 -15.32
C ASP A 36 2.61 -7.85 -14.59
N PHE A 37 2.41 -9.04 -15.17
CA PHE A 37 2.96 -10.30 -14.64
C PHE A 37 4.49 -10.35 -14.71
N THR A 38 5.11 -9.61 -15.63
CA THR A 38 6.57 -9.49 -15.72
C THR A 38 7.15 -8.76 -14.51
N THR A 39 6.58 -7.60 -14.16
CA THR A 39 7.00 -6.86 -12.96
C THR A 39 6.72 -7.67 -11.69
N SER A 40 5.59 -8.36 -11.61
CA SER A 40 5.27 -9.27 -10.51
C SER A 40 6.36 -10.34 -10.31
N SER A 41 6.72 -11.06 -11.38
CA SER A 41 7.75 -12.10 -11.37
C SER A 41 9.12 -11.56 -10.95
N ASN A 42 9.53 -10.40 -11.49
CA ASN A 42 10.78 -9.75 -11.10
C ASN A 42 10.81 -9.40 -9.61
N LEU A 43 9.69 -8.93 -9.04
CA LEU A 43 9.60 -8.62 -7.61
C LEU A 43 9.67 -9.87 -6.72
N PHE A 44 9.12 -11.01 -7.16
CA PHE A 44 9.31 -12.28 -6.45
C PHE A 44 10.78 -12.70 -6.44
N ALA A 45 11.45 -12.67 -7.60
CA ALA A 45 12.87 -12.98 -7.70
C ALA A 45 13.73 -12.03 -6.83
N GLU A 46 13.37 -10.75 -6.78
CA GLU A 46 14.03 -9.81 -5.86
C GLU A 46 13.78 -10.14 -4.39
N ILE A 47 12.62 -10.69 -4.01
CA ILE A 47 12.39 -11.13 -2.63
C ILE A 47 13.32 -12.30 -2.31
N GLU A 48 13.34 -13.32 -3.16
CA GLU A 48 14.17 -14.52 -2.99
C GLU A 48 15.66 -14.22 -2.93
N SER A 49 16.13 -13.25 -3.73
CA SER A 49 17.54 -12.86 -3.76
C SER A 49 17.97 -11.98 -2.59
N ASN A 50 17.07 -11.20 -1.99
CA ASN A 50 17.42 -10.16 -1.02
C ASN A 50 16.93 -10.41 0.40
N TYR A 51 16.04 -11.39 0.61
CA TYR A 51 15.45 -11.69 1.90
C TYR A 51 15.61 -13.18 2.21
N GLU A 52 15.98 -13.46 3.45
CA GLU A 52 15.95 -14.83 3.97
C GLU A 52 14.49 -15.19 4.32
N LEU A 53 13.91 -16.09 3.53
CA LEU A 53 12.56 -16.60 3.75
C LEU A 53 12.61 -17.68 4.83
N ASN A 54 12.43 -17.26 6.08
CA ASN A 54 12.31 -18.16 7.21
C ASN A 54 10.90 -18.79 7.29
N GLU A 55 10.69 -19.69 8.25
CA GLU A 55 9.39 -20.37 8.47
C GLU A 55 8.20 -19.41 8.66
N ALA A 56 8.45 -18.15 9.06
CA ALA A 56 7.39 -17.16 9.21
C ALA A 56 6.95 -16.51 7.88
N PHE A 57 7.85 -16.42 6.89
CA PHE A 57 7.57 -15.75 5.61
C PHE A 57 7.43 -16.70 4.43
N GLN A 58 8.08 -17.87 4.48
CA GLN A 58 8.03 -18.88 3.43
C GLN A 58 6.58 -19.29 3.07
N PRO A 59 5.67 -19.56 4.04
CA PRO A 59 4.31 -19.97 3.71
C PRO A 59 3.50 -18.89 2.97
N GLU A 60 3.67 -17.61 3.34
CA GLU A 60 3.04 -16.50 2.61
C GLU A 60 3.67 -16.34 1.23
N HIS A 61 4.98 -16.50 1.11
CA HIS A 61 5.69 -16.36 -0.16
C HIS A 61 5.17 -17.36 -1.20
N ASP A 62 5.10 -18.63 -0.82
CA ASP A 62 4.65 -19.70 -1.70
C ASP A 62 3.17 -19.53 -2.05
N ASN A 63 2.33 -19.22 -1.07
CA ASN A 63 0.90 -18.98 -1.31
C ASN A 63 0.64 -17.75 -2.21
N PHE A 64 1.47 -16.71 -2.11
CA PHE A 64 1.37 -15.55 -3.00
C PHE A 64 1.79 -15.91 -4.43
N LYS A 65 2.79 -16.77 -4.62
CA LYS A 65 3.14 -17.26 -5.95
C LYS A 65 2.00 -18.07 -6.57
N ASP A 66 1.33 -18.89 -5.79
CA ASP A 66 0.14 -19.63 -6.24
C ASP A 66 -0.97 -18.66 -6.64
N PHE A 67 -1.21 -17.61 -5.84
CA PHE A 67 -2.17 -16.56 -6.17
C PHE A 67 -1.80 -15.78 -7.45
N ALA A 68 -0.52 -15.45 -7.63
CA ALA A 68 -0.02 -14.77 -8.83
C ALA A 68 -0.22 -15.64 -10.08
N THR A 69 0.11 -16.93 -9.98
CA THR A 69 -0.06 -17.91 -11.06
C THR A 69 -1.54 -18.09 -11.41
N PHE A 70 -2.41 -18.19 -10.39
CA PHE A 70 -3.86 -18.22 -10.57
C PHE A 70 -4.34 -17.00 -11.37
N LYS A 71 -3.91 -15.79 -10.99
CA LYS A 71 -4.27 -14.57 -11.71
C LYS A 71 -3.78 -14.52 -13.15
N GLU A 72 -2.54 -14.94 -13.38
CA GLU A 72 -1.96 -14.98 -14.71
C GLU A 72 -2.74 -15.94 -15.62
N ASN A 73 -3.10 -17.12 -15.11
CA ASN A 73 -3.87 -18.10 -15.86
C ASN A 73 -5.25 -17.57 -16.27
N ILE A 74 -6.02 -16.99 -15.34
CA ILE A 74 -7.35 -16.44 -15.68
C ILE A 74 -7.24 -15.26 -16.64
N SER A 75 -6.19 -14.43 -16.52
CA SER A 75 -5.95 -13.30 -17.42
C SER A 75 -5.56 -13.76 -18.82
N ASN A 76 -4.80 -14.85 -18.95
CA ASN A 76 -4.43 -15.43 -20.25
C ASN A 76 -5.63 -16.06 -20.98
N GLU A 77 -6.68 -16.40 -20.23
CA GLU A 77 -7.95 -16.89 -20.77
C GLU A 77 -8.99 -15.76 -20.96
N ASP A 78 -8.58 -14.49 -20.81
CA ASP A 78 -9.44 -13.30 -20.86
C ASP A 78 -10.65 -13.37 -19.90
N LYS A 79 -10.52 -14.10 -18.78
CA LYS A 79 -11.56 -14.26 -17.77
C LYS A 79 -11.46 -13.20 -16.68
N SER A 80 -12.62 -12.77 -16.20
CA SER A 80 -12.73 -12.01 -14.95
C SER A 80 -12.93 -12.94 -13.75
N TYR A 81 -12.79 -12.41 -12.52
CA TYR A 81 -13.10 -13.20 -11.31
C TYR A 81 -14.57 -13.62 -11.21
N LEU A 82 -15.48 -13.11 -12.04
CA LEU A 82 -16.89 -13.49 -12.04
C LEU A 82 -17.16 -14.73 -12.92
N GLU A 83 -16.15 -15.22 -13.62
CA GLU A 83 -16.26 -16.27 -14.64
C GLU A 83 -15.41 -17.51 -14.31
N LEU A 84 -15.12 -17.71 -13.02
CA LEU A 84 -14.30 -18.82 -12.58
C LEU A 84 -15.07 -20.13 -12.67
N ASN A 85 -14.40 -21.16 -13.18
CA ASN A 85 -14.90 -22.53 -13.12
C ASN A 85 -14.60 -23.19 -11.76
N GLU A 86 -15.15 -24.39 -11.55
CA GLU A 86 -15.02 -25.08 -10.28
C GLU A 86 -13.56 -25.44 -9.91
N ASN A 87 -12.70 -25.71 -10.90
CA ASN A 87 -11.29 -25.99 -10.63
C ASN A 87 -10.57 -24.72 -10.15
N GLU A 88 -10.80 -23.59 -10.82
CA GLU A 88 -10.28 -22.28 -10.46
C GLU A 88 -10.77 -21.82 -9.08
N LEU A 89 -12.06 -22.05 -8.77
CA LEU A 89 -12.63 -21.81 -7.45
C LEU A 89 -11.95 -22.66 -6.38
N ASN A 90 -11.69 -23.95 -6.67
CA ASN A 90 -10.98 -24.81 -5.73
C ASN A 90 -9.54 -24.35 -5.47
N THR A 91 -8.82 -23.89 -6.49
CA THR A 91 -7.50 -23.26 -6.31
C THR A 91 -7.62 -22.03 -5.43
N LEU A 92 -8.59 -21.15 -5.68
CA LEU A 92 -8.77 -19.93 -4.90
C LEU A 92 -9.14 -20.22 -3.43
N ARG A 93 -9.99 -21.23 -3.19
CA ARG A 93 -10.33 -21.72 -1.84
C ARG A 93 -9.10 -22.29 -1.12
N GLN A 94 -8.23 -23.02 -1.81
CA GLN A 94 -6.97 -23.51 -1.22
C GLN A 94 -6.05 -22.36 -0.81
N ILE A 95 -5.91 -21.34 -1.65
CA ILE A 95 -5.12 -20.13 -1.33
C ILE A 95 -5.70 -19.41 -0.11
N ALA A 96 -7.03 -19.27 -0.04
CA ALA A 96 -7.70 -18.67 1.12
C ALA A 96 -7.49 -19.51 2.40
N ALA A 97 -7.64 -20.84 2.30
CA ALA A 97 -7.56 -21.75 3.44
C ALA A 97 -6.16 -21.83 4.09
N ASN A 98 -5.10 -21.51 3.34
CA ASN A 98 -3.73 -21.44 3.87
C ASN A 98 -3.60 -20.41 5.00
N ASN A 99 -4.50 -19.41 5.09
CA ASN A 99 -4.51 -18.38 6.14
C ASN A 99 -3.17 -17.67 6.31
N THR A 100 -2.45 -17.49 5.20
CA THR A 100 -1.18 -16.79 5.15
C THR A 100 -1.41 -15.38 4.61
N GLY A 101 -1.09 -14.40 5.45
CA GLY A 101 -0.89 -13.00 5.08
C GLY A 101 -1.90 -12.36 4.11
N LEU A 102 -1.34 -11.68 3.11
CA LEU A 102 -2.07 -10.88 2.14
C LEU A 102 -2.69 -11.77 1.05
N SER A 103 -1.99 -12.82 0.64
CA SER A 103 -2.47 -13.75 -0.40
C SER A 103 -3.81 -14.40 -0.04
N SER A 104 -3.94 -14.99 1.15
CA SER A 104 -5.20 -15.56 1.63
C SER A 104 -6.30 -14.50 1.77
N THR A 105 -5.96 -13.28 2.22
CA THR A 105 -6.92 -12.19 2.35
C THR A 105 -7.49 -11.78 0.98
N LEU A 106 -6.64 -11.66 -0.04
CA LEU A 106 -7.08 -11.32 -1.40
C LEU A 106 -7.96 -12.42 -1.99
N ALA A 107 -7.56 -13.69 -1.85
CA ALA A 107 -8.37 -14.83 -2.29
C ALA A 107 -9.75 -14.86 -1.61
N GLN A 108 -9.79 -14.68 -0.28
CA GLN A 108 -11.02 -14.63 0.49
C GLN A 108 -11.93 -13.46 0.08
N ASN A 109 -11.35 -12.30 -0.24
CA ASN A 109 -12.11 -11.15 -0.73
C ASN A 109 -12.76 -11.44 -2.09
N ILE A 110 -12.04 -12.11 -3.00
CA ILE A 110 -12.60 -12.50 -4.30
C ILE A 110 -13.74 -13.50 -4.11
N LEU A 111 -13.53 -14.56 -3.31
CA LEU A 111 -14.56 -15.56 -3.00
C LEU A 111 -15.81 -14.92 -2.39
N CYS A 112 -15.63 -14.00 -1.44
CA CYS A 112 -16.73 -13.30 -0.78
C CYS A 112 -17.47 -12.36 -1.75
N PHE A 113 -16.74 -11.59 -2.56
CA PHE A 113 -17.34 -10.62 -3.47
C PHE A 113 -18.05 -11.27 -4.66
N ALA A 114 -17.41 -12.23 -5.32
CA ALA A 114 -17.88 -12.81 -6.57
C ALA A 114 -18.81 -14.01 -6.38
N TYR A 115 -18.64 -14.79 -5.30
CA TYR A 115 -19.31 -16.08 -5.12
C TYR A 115 -20.09 -16.20 -3.81
N ALA A 116 -20.15 -15.14 -3.00
CA ALA A 116 -20.77 -15.13 -1.67
C ALA A 116 -20.19 -16.18 -0.69
N GLU A 117 -18.98 -16.66 -0.97
CA GLU A 117 -18.24 -17.59 -0.11
C GLU A 117 -17.39 -16.80 0.88
N CYS A 118 -18.05 -16.03 1.74
CA CYS A 118 -17.39 -15.27 2.79
C CYS A 118 -17.07 -16.20 3.97
N ASP A 119 -15.83 -16.19 4.45
CA ASP A 119 -15.54 -16.74 5.76
C ASP A 119 -16.13 -15.83 6.83
N ASN A 120 -17.08 -16.36 7.62
CA ASN A 120 -17.64 -15.69 8.80
C ASN A 120 -16.71 -15.81 10.02
N GLY A 121 -15.52 -16.39 9.84
CA GLY A 121 -14.45 -16.50 10.82
C GLY A 121 -14.23 -15.19 11.58
N ALA A 122 -14.14 -15.31 12.91
CA ALA A 122 -14.19 -14.19 13.84
C ALA A 122 -13.28 -13.05 13.38
N THR A 123 -13.88 -11.92 13.00
CA THR A 123 -13.21 -10.63 12.82
C THR A 123 -12.54 -10.10 14.11
N GLY A 124 -12.45 -10.93 15.16
CA GLY A 124 -11.68 -10.69 16.36
C GLY A 124 -10.76 -11.88 16.64
N GLY A 125 -9.54 -11.84 16.12
CA GLY A 125 -8.41 -12.29 16.96
C GLY A 125 -8.54 -11.61 18.33
N GLU A 126 -8.18 -12.33 19.42
CA GLU A 126 -8.35 -11.90 20.83
C GLU A 126 -8.59 -10.41 20.91
N TYR A 127 -9.84 -9.99 21.19
CA TYR A 127 -10.22 -8.58 21.23
C TYR A 127 -9.13 -7.80 21.97
N ARG A 128 -8.18 -7.22 21.24
CA ARG A 128 -7.40 -6.10 21.73
C ARG A 128 -8.49 -5.07 21.87
N LYS A 129 -9.03 -4.96 23.09
CA LYS A 129 -9.93 -3.87 23.47
C LYS A 129 -9.30 -2.66 22.85
N LYS A 130 -9.98 -2.09 21.85
CA LYS A 130 -9.50 -0.90 21.14
C LYS A 130 -9.10 0.04 22.26
N ALA A 131 -7.80 0.24 22.46
CA ALA A 131 -7.33 1.01 23.60
C ALA A 131 -7.95 2.38 23.36
N ARG A 132 -8.92 2.76 24.20
CA ARG A 132 -9.53 4.06 24.11
C ARG A 132 -8.37 5.00 24.33
N ARG A 133 -7.94 5.68 23.27
CA ARG A 133 -6.95 6.75 23.42
C ARG A 133 -7.61 7.74 24.36
N VAL A 134 -7.20 7.71 25.62
CA VAL A 134 -7.49 8.79 26.55
C VAL A 134 -6.56 9.89 26.05
N TYR A 135 -7.11 10.75 25.20
CA TYR A 135 -6.48 12.03 24.93
C TYR A 135 -6.52 12.76 26.27
N THR A 136 -5.38 12.85 26.94
CA THR A 136 -5.18 13.94 27.89
C THR A 136 -5.16 15.17 27.02
N ASP A 137 -6.31 15.85 26.93
CA ASP A 137 -6.36 17.21 26.44
C ASP A 137 -5.50 18.03 27.40
N LYS A 138 -4.20 18.11 27.11
CA LYS A 138 -3.41 19.24 27.58
C LYS A 138 -4.07 20.42 26.89
N ILE A 139 -4.88 21.14 27.65
CA ILE A 139 -5.34 22.47 27.27
C ILE A 139 -4.06 23.24 26.91
N ILE A 140 -3.86 23.45 25.61
CA ILE A 140 -2.76 24.28 25.14
C ILE A 140 -3.23 25.70 25.46
N GLU A 141 -2.74 26.26 26.58
CA GLU A 141 -3.10 27.61 27.04
C GLU A 141 -2.65 28.73 26.10
N ASN A 142 -1.91 28.38 25.03
CA ASN A 142 -1.66 29.27 23.92
C ASN A 142 -2.60 28.91 22.77
N PRO A 143 -3.55 29.78 22.37
CA PRO A 143 -4.15 29.63 21.05
C PRO A 143 -2.99 29.64 20.07
N LEU A 144 -2.76 28.51 19.40
CA LEU A 144 -1.85 28.45 18.27
C LEU A 144 -2.27 29.60 17.36
N MET A 145 -1.43 30.63 17.24
CA MET A 145 -1.59 31.60 16.16
C MET A 145 -1.72 30.75 14.90
N GLU A 146 -2.91 30.76 14.28
CA GLU A 146 -3.19 30.00 13.07
C GLU A 146 -2.18 30.47 12.01
N SER A 147 -1.06 29.75 11.98
CA SER A 147 0.06 29.99 11.12
C SER A 147 -0.32 29.35 9.81
N GLN A 148 -0.73 30.18 8.85
CA GLN A 148 -1.20 29.69 7.56
C GLN A 148 -0.03 29.73 6.58
N VAL A 149 0.35 28.55 6.09
CA VAL A 149 1.34 28.39 5.03
C VAL A 149 0.60 28.04 3.74
N SER A 150 0.81 28.81 2.67
CA SER A 150 0.29 28.47 1.35
C SER A 150 1.41 28.32 0.34
N LEU A 151 1.25 27.36 -0.58
CA LEU A 151 2.23 26.95 -1.57
C LEU A 151 1.60 27.02 -2.96
N SER A 152 2.24 27.73 -3.88
CA SER A 152 1.74 27.84 -5.26
C SER A 152 2.87 28.10 -6.26
N PRO A 153 2.81 27.57 -7.50
CA PRO A 153 1.81 26.63 -8.00
C PRO A 153 2.04 25.20 -7.46
N ASN A 154 0.98 24.39 -7.43
CA ASN A 154 1.06 22.96 -7.20
C ASN A 154 0.15 22.26 -8.24
N PRO A 155 0.71 21.55 -9.25
CA PRO A 155 2.12 21.21 -9.44
C PRO A 155 3.00 22.41 -9.87
N ALA A 156 4.29 22.38 -9.54
CA ALA A 156 5.28 23.36 -10.00
C ALA A 156 6.31 22.73 -10.94
N ASN A 157 6.68 23.46 -11.98
CA ASN A 157 7.69 23.01 -12.96
C ASN A 157 9.10 23.52 -12.62
N THR A 158 9.24 24.78 -12.21
CA THR A 158 10.56 25.43 -12.03
C THR A 158 10.73 26.14 -10.69
N GLN A 159 9.65 26.68 -10.12
CA GLN A 159 9.67 27.42 -8.86
C GLN A 159 8.37 27.26 -8.09
N ILE A 160 8.45 27.35 -6.77
CA ILE A 160 7.30 27.37 -5.85
C ILE A 160 7.42 28.62 -5.00
N GLN A 161 6.32 29.34 -4.84
CA GLN A 161 6.19 30.44 -3.88
C GLN A 161 5.60 29.90 -2.58
N ILE A 162 6.27 30.23 -1.46
CA ILE A 162 5.82 29.91 -0.10
C ILE A 162 5.37 31.20 0.57
N ASN A 163 4.07 31.31 0.88
CA ASN A 163 3.53 32.44 1.62
C ASN A 163 3.31 32.05 3.07
N LEU A 164 3.99 32.75 3.98
CA LEU A 164 3.92 32.55 5.42
C LEU A 164 3.06 33.65 6.04
N HIS A 165 1.89 33.29 6.56
CA HIS A 165 1.02 34.23 7.26
C HIS A 165 1.15 34.02 8.77
N LYS A 166 1.43 35.11 9.49
CA LYS A 166 1.51 35.12 10.96
C LYS A 166 2.62 34.23 11.55
N VAL A 167 3.72 34.02 10.81
CA VAL A 167 4.90 33.27 11.28
C VAL A 167 6.13 34.19 11.35
N PRO A 168 6.82 34.29 12.50
CA PRO A 168 8.08 35.04 12.61
C PRO A 168 9.16 34.39 11.73
N ARG A 169 9.77 35.14 10.81
CA ARG A 169 10.76 34.59 9.85
C ARG A 169 11.91 33.86 10.53
N GLU A 170 12.40 34.40 11.64
CA GLU A 170 13.52 33.88 12.43
C GLU A 170 13.26 32.48 13.02
N GLN A 171 12.00 32.02 13.03
CA GLN A 171 11.60 30.72 13.55
C GLN A 171 11.25 29.72 12.43
N VAL A 172 11.44 30.11 11.15
CA VAL A 172 11.06 29.29 10.01
C VAL A 172 12.29 28.64 9.39
N ARG A 173 12.25 27.31 9.37
CA ARG A 173 13.19 26.48 8.61
C ARG A 173 12.48 25.89 7.40
N ILE A 174 13.08 26.03 6.23
CA ILE A 174 12.65 25.37 5.00
C ILE A 174 13.59 24.19 4.74
N GLU A 175 13.01 23.00 4.65
CA GLU A 175 13.71 21.78 4.27
C GLU A 175 13.04 21.21 3.01
N VAL A 176 13.84 21.00 1.95
CA VAL A 176 13.39 20.36 0.71
C VAL A 176 14.02 19.00 0.63
N TYR A 177 13.20 18.00 0.35
CA TYR A 177 13.59 16.60 0.23
C TYR A 177 13.41 16.14 -1.21
N ASP A 178 14.28 15.26 -1.67
CA ASP A 178 14.06 14.54 -2.93
C ASP A 178 13.00 13.45 -2.74
N LEU A 179 12.64 12.80 -3.85
CA LEU A 179 11.66 11.71 -3.85
C LEU A 179 12.11 10.48 -3.05
N LEU A 180 13.40 10.38 -2.68
CA LEU A 180 13.97 9.31 -1.86
C LEU A 180 14.06 9.71 -0.38
N GLY A 181 13.60 10.92 0.00
CA GLY A 181 13.65 11.45 1.36
C GLY A 181 15.00 12.02 1.78
N LYS A 182 15.93 12.24 0.84
CA LYS A 182 17.22 12.89 1.11
C LYS A 182 17.03 14.41 1.09
N SER A 183 17.56 15.11 2.08
CA SER A 183 17.54 16.57 2.10
C SER A 183 18.40 17.15 0.96
N VAL A 184 17.77 17.95 0.11
CA VAL A 184 18.39 18.66 -1.03
C VAL A 184 18.65 20.13 -0.68
N MET A 185 17.82 20.71 0.20
CA MET A 185 17.99 22.06 0.69
C MET A 185 17.58 22.15 2.16
N ASN A 186 18.36 22.88 2.96
CA ASN A 186 18.03 23.22 4.33
C ASN A 186 18.42 24.68 4.56
N ARG A 187 17.45 25.53 4.90
CA ARG A 187 17.68 26.96 5.09
C ARG A 187 16.83 27.52 6.22
N LEU A 188 17.46 28.28 7.10
CA LEU A 188 16.79 29.17 8.05
C LEU A 188 16.50 30.51 7.35
N LEU A 189 15.28 31.03 7.50
CA LEU A 189 14.86 32.31 6.92
C LEU A 189 15.25 33.53 7.76
#